data_AF-A0AAW0E6R5-F1
#
_entry.id   AF-A0AAW0E6R5-F1
#
_cell.length_a   1.000
_cell.length_b   1.000
_cell.length_c   1.000
_cell.angle_alpha   90.00
_cell.angle_beta   90.00
_cell.angle_gamma   90.00
#
_symmetry.space_group_name_H-M   'P 1'
#
loop_
_entity.id
_entity.type
_entity.pdbx_description
1 polymer ?
#
loop_
_entity_poly.entity_id
_entity_poly.type
_entity_poly.pdbx_seq_one_letter_code
_entity_poly.pdbx_strand_id
1 'polypeptide(L)'
;MDIDSIPEPAKGKGKALDIDVPPPADSENLPWVEKYRPVTLDDVVSHKEITSTIEKFIEKNRLPHLLFYGPPGTGKTSTILAVARRIYGADYKKQILELNASDDRGIDVVREQIKQFAETRTLFSKGSKLIILDEADMMTQAAQAALRRIIEQYTKNVRFCIICNYVNKITPAIQSRCTRFRFSPLPIAEVEKRLITVVEAEKVNLTEDGKNALLKLSKGDMRRALNVLQACHAAYDVTRETEIYNCTGNPHPSDIEKIVQYMLSFRIHRGVPNDL
;
A
#
# COMPACT_ATOMS: atom_id res chain seq x y z
N MET A 1 -26.41 60.02 3.85
CA MET A 1 -26.70 59.00 2.82
C MET A 1 -25.42 58.79 2.08
N ASP A 2 -24.61 57.83 2.51
CA ASP A 2 -23.55 57.26 1.69
C ASP A 2 -23.33 55.84 2.22
N ILE A 3 -23.40 54.90 1.29
CA ILE A 3 -23.46 53.45 1.50
C ILE A 3 -22.03 52.94 1.65
N ASP A 4 -21.77 52.23 2.75
CA ASP A 4 -20.51 51.50 2.96
C ASP A 4 -20.26 50.51 1.83
N SER A 5 -19.19 50.76 1.08
CA SER A 5 -18.63 49.86 0.08
C SER A 5 -17.87 48.71 0.75
N ILE A 6 -18.39 47.49 0.58
CA ILE A 6 -17.76 46.23 0.99
C ILE A 6 -16.53 45.96 0.08
N PRO A 7 -15.32 45.65 0.59
CA PRO A 7 -14.25 45.14 -0.23
C PRO A 7 -14.38 43.61 -0.43
N GLU A 8 -14.33 43.17 -1.69
CA GLU A 8 -14.32 41.76 -2.11
C GLU A 8 -13.10 40.97 -1.56
N PRO A 9 -13.22 39.64 -1.34
CA PRO A 9 -12.13 38.83 -0.86
C PRO A 9 -11.10 38.54 -1.98
N ALA A 10 -9.85 38.91 -1.71
CA ALA A 10 -8.71 38.63 -2.57
C ALA A 10 -8.52 37.11 -2.80
N LYS A 11 -8.54 36.70 -4.07
CA LYS A 11 -8.15 35.36 -4.52
C LYS A 11 -6.64 35.13 -4.28
N GLY A 12 -6.29 34.59 -3.11
CA GLY A 12 -4.95 34.08 -2.82
C GLY A 12 -4.73 32.72 -3.48
N LYS A 13 -3.91 32.65 -4.53
CA LYS A 13 -3.37 31.40 -5.08
C LYS A 13 -2.43 30.79 -4.03
N GLY A 14 -2.88 29.79 -3.29
CA GLY A 14 -2.04 29.01 -2.40
C GLY A 14 -1.05 28.17 -3.20
N LYS A 15 0.20 28.64 -3.32
CA LYS A 15 1.33 27.79 -3.68
C LYS A 15 1.48 26.76 -2.55
N ALA A 16 1.37 25.47 -2.90
CA ALA A 16 1.79 24.39 -2.03
C ALA A 16 3.25 24.64 -1.63
N LEU A 17 3.50 24.81 -0.34
CA LEU A 17 4.84 24.81 0.21
C LEU A 17 5.27 23.35 0.27
N ASP A 18 6.17 22.97 -0.64
CA ASP A 18 6.96 21.75 -0.55
C ASP A 18 7.73 21.79 0.77
N ILE A 19 7.21 21.12 1.79
CA ILE A 19 7.98 20.90 3.02
C ILE A 19 8.95 19.76 2.70
N ASP A 20 10.12 20.18 2.23
CA ASP A 20 11.35 19.39 2.17
C ASP A 20 11.74 19.02 3.61
N VAL A 21 11.13 17.94 4.13
CA VAL A 21 11.62 17.30 5.36
C VAL A 21 12.82 16.46 4.94
N PRO A 22 14.06 16.84 5.29
CA PRO A 22 15.22 16.05 4.95
C PRO A 22 15.06 14.64 5.54
N PRO A 23 15.34 13.59 4.77
CA PRO A 23 15.20 12.24 5.27
C PRO A 23 16.17 12.06 6.46
N PRO A 24 15.74 11.41 7.56
CA PRO A 24 16.58 11.24 8.74
C PRO A 24 17.89 10.53 8.38
N ALA A 25 18.96 10.83 9.12
CA ALA A 25 20.35 10.40 8.84
C ALA A 25 20.56 8.87 8.75
N ASP A 26 19.57 8.05 9.14
CA ASP A 26 19.58 6.58 8.99
C ASP A 26 18.99 6.08 7.65
N SER A 27 18.63 6.98 6.73
CA SER A 27 17.90 6.67 5.49
C SER A 27 18.75 6.15 4.33
N GLU A 28 20.08 6.23 4.41
CA GLU A 28 20.95 5.79 3.31
C GLU A 28 20.91 4.27 3.08
N ASN A 29 20.66 3.48 4.12
CA ASN A 29 20.67 2.01 4.03
C ASN A 29 19.27 1.36 4.01
N LEU A 30 18.19 2.14 3.94
CA LEU A 30 16.85 1.57 3.89
C LEU A 30 16.54 1.01 2.50
N PRO A 31 15.88 -0.16 2.40
CA PRO A 31 15.33 -0.64 1.14
C PRO A 31 14.45 0.43 0.50
N TRP A 32 14.48 0.55 -0.83
CA TRP A 32 13.77 1.63 -1.54
C TRP A 32 12.27 1.61 -1.29
N VAL A 33 11.69 0.44 -1.04
CA VAL A 33 10.28 0.29 -0.64
C VAL A 33 9.94 1.09 0.62
N GLU A 34 10.86 1.15 1.59
CA GLU A 34 10.68 1.91 2.83
C GLU A 34 11.14 3.36 2.68
N LYS A 35 12.28 3.58 2.02
CA LYS A 35 12.84 4.93 1.76
C LYS A 35 11.84 5.83 1.01
N TYR A 36 11.16 5.26 0.01
CA TYR A 36 10.17 5.96 -0.81
C TYR A 36 8.72 5.65 -0.41
N ARG A 37 8.48 5.16 0.81
CA ARG A 37 7.12 4.95 1.32
C ARG A 37 6.40 6.31 1.42
N PRO A 38 5.18 6.47 0.87
CA PRO A 38 4.41 7.71 0.97
C PRO A 38 4.27 8.19 2.43
N VAL A 39 4.55 9.48 2.64
CA VAL A 39 4.49 10.08 3.98
C VAL A 39 3.13 10.72 4.22
N THR A 40 2.64 11.46 3.24
CA THR A 40 1.36 12.18 3.27
C THR A 40 0.29 11.48 2.45
N LEU A 41 -0.98 11.89 2.61
CA LEU A 41 -2.08 11.38 1.79
C LEU A 41 -1.99 11.87 0.35
N ASP A 42 -1.43 13.05 0.14
CA ASP A 42 -1.18 13.62 -1.19
C ASP A 42 -0.12 12.81 -1.96
N ASP A 43 0.86 12.23 -1.25
CA ASP A 43 1.87 11.33 -1.81
C ASP A 43 1.29 9.95 -2.20
N VAL A 44 0.09 9.61 -1.73
CA VAL A 44 -0.59 8.38 -2.14
C VAL A 44 -1.16 8.61 -3.53
N VAL A 45 -0.31 8.36 -4.52
CA VAL A 45 -0.56 8.60 -5.95
C VAL A 45 -1.87 7.95 -6.45
N SER A 46 -2.34 6.88 -5.81
CA SER A 46 -3.49 6.09 -6.25
C SER A 46 -4.68 6.11 -5.28
N HIS A 47 -5.86 5.78 -5.82
CA HIS A 47 -7.12 5.67 -5.07
C HIS A 47 -7.62 6.99 -4.46
N LYS A 48 -7.61 8.08 -5.25
CA LYS A 48 -8.10 9.42 -4.84
C LYS A 48 -9.50 9.42 -4.23
N GLU A 49 -10.38 8.54 -4.68
CA GLU A 49 -11.73 8.39 -4.12
C GLU A 49 -11.70 7.85 -2.67
N ILE A 50 -10.79 6.92 -2.39
CA ILE A 50 -10.60 6.33 -1.06
C ILE A 50 -10.01 7.39 -0.13
N THR A 51 -8.94 8.07 -0.54
CA THR A 51 -8.29 9.12 0.27
C THR A 51 -9.26 10.26 0.55
N SER A 52 -9.98 10.76 -0.46
CA SER A 52 -10.99 11.82 -0.28
C SER A 52 -12.13 11.41 0.66
N THR A 53 -12.58 10.15 0.60
CA THR A 53 -13.62 9.65 1.53
C THR A 53 -13.11 9.59 2.96
N ILE A 54 -11.86 9.14 3.15
CA ILE A 54 -11.23 9.09 4.47
C ILE A 54 -11.01 10.50 5.01
N GLU A 55 -10.55 11.44 4.19
CA GLU A 55 -10.40 12.85 4.55
C GLU A 55 -11.70 13.44 5.08
N LYS A 56 -12.82 13.21 4.40
CA LYS A 56 -14.15 13.64 4.86
C LYS A 56 -14.52 13.03 6.21
N PHE A 57 -14.09 11.80 6.51
CA PHE A 57 -14.31 11.19 7.83
C PHE A 57 -13.44 11.81 8.92
N ILE A 58 -12.21 12.19 8.58
CA ILE A 58 -11.28 12.88 9.48
C ILE A 58 -11.79 14.29 9.80
N GLU A 59 -12.18 15.06 8.79
CA GLU A 59 -12.73 16.43 8.95
C GLU A 59 -13.98 16.45 9.83
N LYS A 60 -14.84 15.44 9.68
CA LYS A 60 -16.04 15.29 10.51
C LYS A 60 -15.77 14.70 11.90
N ASN A 61 -14.52 14.39 12.23
CA ASN A 61 -14.09 13.72 13.45
C ASN A 61 -14.89 12.43 13.75
N ARG A 62 -15.19 11.66 12.69
CA ARG A 62 -16.05 10.47 12.72
C ARG A 62 -15.44 9.33 11.91
N LEU A 63 -14.16 9.04 12.14
CA LEU A 63 -13.49 7.91 11.51
C LEU A 63 -14.13 6.59 11.98
N PRO A 64 -14.72 5.76 11.11
CA PRO A 64 -15.23 4.44 11.48
C PRO A 64 -14.10 3.42 11.63
N HIS A 65 -14.42 2.17 11.98
CA HIS A 65 -13.48 1.08 11.76
C HIS A 65 -13.30 0.89 10.25
N LEU A 66 -12.08 0.63 9.80
CA LEU A 66 -11.70 0.53 8.40
C LEU A 66 -11.32 -0.91 8.08
N LEU A 67 -11.70 -1.37 6.89
CA LEU A 67 -11.23 -2.63 6.31
C LEU A 67 -10.63 -2.36 4.94
N PHE A 68 -9.30 -2.40 4.84
CA PHE A 68 -8.55 -2.22 3.60
C PHE A 68 -8.23 -3.58 3.00
N TYR A 69 -8.68 -3.82 1.77
CA TYR A 69 -8.46 -5.11 1.11
C TYR A 69 -8.05 -4.95 -0.34
N GLY A 70 -7.23 -5.86 -0.84
CA GLY A 70 -6.73 -5.81 -2.21
C GLY A 70 -5.37 -6.48 -2.39
N PRO A 71 -4.84 -6.55 -3.62
CA PRO A 71 -3.54 -7.15 -3.90
C PRO A 71 -2.40 -6.52 -3.07
N PRO A 72 -1.27 -7.23 -2.89
CA PRO A 72 -0.08 -6.66 -2.26
C PRO A 72 0.45 -5.46 -3.07
N GLY A 73 1.22 -4.59 -2.41
CA GLY A 73 1.89 -3.47 -3.08
C GLY A 73 1.00 -2.34 -3.61
N THR A 74 -0.30 -2.35 -3.27
CA THR A 74 -1.28 -1.33 -3.67
C THR A 74 -1.40 -0.15 -2.70
N GLY A 75 -0.57 -0.11 -1.65
CA GLY A 75 -0.50 1.03 -0.73
C GLY A 75 -1.45 0.99 0.47
N LYS A 76 -2.05 -0.17 0.82
CA LYS A 76 -2.93 -0.33 1.99
C LYS A 76 -2.29 0.19 3.30
N THR A 77 -1.14 -0.37 3.66
CA THR A 77 -0.40 -0.01 4.89
C THR A 77 0.13 1.43 4.81
N SER A 78 0.65 1.86 3.66
CA SER A 78 1.11 3.23 3.45
C SER A 78 -0.01 4.26 3.63
N THR A 79 -1.21 3.96 3.15
CA THR A 79 -2.38 4.86 3.24
C THR A 79 -2.80 5.05 4.69
N ILE A 80 -2.95 3.98 5.49
CA ILE A 80 -3.37 4.14 6.88
C ILE A 80 -2.32 4.86 7.74
N LEU A 81 -1.03 4.68 7.43
CA LEU A 81 0.04 5.41 8.12
C LEU A 81 0.02 6.90 7.76
N ALA A 82 -0.23 7.24 6.49
CA ALA A 82 -0.44 8.62 6.06
C ALA A 82 -1.68 9.25 6.74
N VAL A 83 -2.78 8.49 6.84
CA VAL A 83 -3.97 8.88 7.61
C VAL A 83 -3.61 9.16 9.07
N ALA A 84 -2.85 8.26 9.71
CA ALA A 84 -2.45 8.41 11.11
C ALA A 84 -1.60 9.67 11.33
N ARG A 85 -0.62 9.92 10.44
CA ARG A 85 0.18 11.16 10.48
C ARG A 85 -0.68 12.40 10.31
N ARG A 86 -1.70 12.35 9.45
CA ARG A 86 -2.64 13.47 9.25
C ARG A 86 -3.49 13.74 10.50
N ILE A 87 -3.96 12.69 11.18
CA ILE A 87 -4.81 12.82 12.38
C ILE A 87 -4.00 13.26 13.60
N TYR A 88 -2.85 12.64 13.84
CA TYR A 88 -2.10 12.76 15.09
C TYR A 88 -0.85 13.65 14.99
N GLY A 89 -0.45 14.08 13.79
CA GLY A 89 0.74 14.89 13.57
C GLY A 89 2.04 14.17 13.93
N ALA A 90 2.98 14.91 14.53
CA ALA A 90 4.31 14.40 14.87
C ALA A 90 4.29 13.25 15.89
N ASP A 91 3.28 13.21 16.77
CA ASP A 91 3.15 12.20 17.83
C ASP A 91 2.38 10.93 17.39
N TYR A 92 2.15 10.73 16.09
CA TYR A 92 1.33 9.62 15.59
C TYR A 92 1.80 8.24 16.11
N LYS A 93 3.11 8.03 16.26
CA LYS A 93 3.68 6.77 16.76
C LYS A 93 3.17 6.38 18.15
N LYS A 94 2.78 7.34 18.99
CA LYS A 94 2.24 7.09 20.33
C LYS A 94 0.73 6.77 20.31
N GLN A 95 0.06 7.10 19.21
CA GLN A 95 -1.39 6.98 19.03
C GLN A 95 -1.78 5.80 18.12
N ILE A 96 -0.79 5.15 17.51
CA ILE A 96 -0.98 3.94 16.72
C ILE A 96 -0.39 2.72 17.43
N LEU A 97 -1.04 1.57 17.25
CA LEU A 97 -0.49 0.26 17.53
C LEU A 97 -0.58 -0.56 16.24
N GLU A 98 0.55 -0.88 15.65
CA GLU A 98 0.64 -1.75 14.46
C GLU A 98 0.98 -3.17 14.92
N LEU A 99 0.15 -4.14 14.54
CA LEU A 99 0.37 -5.55 14.80
C LEU A 99 0.24 -6.32 13.49
N ASN A 100 1.18 -7.23 13.24
CA ASN A 100 0.96 -8.25 12.24
C ASN A 100 0.08 -9.34 12.84
N ALA A 101 -1.10 -9.57 12.25
CA ALA A 101 -2.07 -10.52 12.74
C ALA A 101 -1.75 -11.98 12.38
N SER A 102 -0.75 -12.21 11.50
CA SER A 102 -0.29 -13.54 11.10
C SER A 102 0.77 -14.14 12.05
N ASP A 103 1.33 -13.36 12.97
CA ASP A 103 2.36 -13.84 13.90
C ASP A 103 1.88 -15.01 14.76
N ASP A 104 2.71 -16.05 14.86
CA ASP A 104 2.50 -17.29 15.66
C ASP A 104 2.36 -17.05 17.19
N ARG A 105 2.37 -15.79 17.63
CA ARG A 105 2.26 -15.38 19.03
C ARG A 105 0.87 -15.66 19.63
N GLY A 106 -0.08 -16.17 18.84
CA GLY A 106 -1.41 -16.53 19.29
C GLY A 106 -2.32 -15.32 19.51
N ILE A 107 -3.63 -15.54 19.38
CA ILE A 107 -4.64 -14.48 19.52
C ILE A 107 -4.64 -13.82 20.90
N ASP A 108 -4.27 -14.56 21.94
CA ASP A 108 -4.30 -14.05 23.31
C ASP A 108 -3.25 -12.95 23.54
N VAL A 109 -2.08 -13.05 22.91
CA VAL A 109 -1.04 -11.99 22.97
C VAL A 109 -1.52 -10.74 22.26
N VAL A 110 -2.08 -10.88 21.05
CA VAL A 110 -2.66 -9.76 20.29
C VAL A 110 -3.78 -9.09 21.09
N ARG A 111 -4.64 -9.88 21.72
CA ARG A 111 -5.73 -9.39 22.57
C ARG A 111 -5.21 -8.60 23.77
N GLU A 112 -4.20 -9.09 24.46
CA GLU A 112 -3.64 -8.42 25.63
C GLU A 112 -2.94 -7.10 25.25
N GLN A 113 -2.18 -7.09 24.15
CA GLN A 113 -1.58 -5.86 23.62
C GLN A 113 -2.63 -4.82 23.24
N ILE A 114 -3.69 -5.23 22.55
CA ILE A 114 -4.82 -4.36 22.22
C ILE A 114 -5.47 -3.81 23.50
N LYS A 115 -5.67 -4.66 24.51
CA LYS A 115 -6.27 -4.26 25.78
C LYS A 115 -5.43 -3.21 26.50
N GLN A 116 -4.14 -3.47 26.69
CA GLN A 116 -3.22 -2.53 27.34
C GLN A 116 -3.16 -1.19 26.61
N PHE A 117 -3.11 -1.23 25.27
CA PHE A 117 -3.11 -0.03 24.45
C PHE A 117 -4.44 0.73 24.53
N ALA A 118 -5.58 0.02 24.54
CA ALA A 118 -6.91 0.63 24.66
C ALA A 118 -7.17 1.25 26.04
N GLU A 119 -6.63 0.66 27.12
CA GLU A 119 -6.81 1.11 28.51
C GLU A 119 -5.84 2.23 28.91
N THR A 120 -4.71 2.37 28.24
CA THR A 120 -3.75 3.45 28.50
C THR A 120 -4.39 4.82 28.25
N ARG A 121 -4.42 5.70 29.26
CA ARG A 121 -4.95 7.08 29.09
C ARG A 121 -3.99 7.91 28.26
N THR A 122 -4.46 8.53 27.19
CA THR A 122 -3.69 9.54 26.46
C THR A 122 -3.94 10.90 27.08
N LEU A 123 -2.91 11.42 27.74
CA LEU A 123 -2.97 12.70 28.46
C LEU A 123 -3.11 13.92 27.52
N PHE A 124 -2.84 13.76 26.20
CA PHE A 124 -2.68 14.89 25.27
C PHE A 124 -3.22 14.68 23.84
N SER A 125 -3.98 13.62 23.53
CA SER A 125 -4.36 13.33 22.13
C SER A 125 -5.75 13.86 21.75
N LYS A 126 -5.82 14.66 20.67
CA LYS A 126 -7.07 14.90 19.94
C LYS A 126 -7.47 13.62 19.20
N GLY A 127 -8.51 12.94 19.65
CA GLY A 127 -9.15 11.83 18.93
C GLY A 127 -8.99 10.44 19.56
N SER A 128 -9.70 9.47 18.98
CA SER A 128 -9.60 8.04 19.31
C SER A 128 -8.24 7.48 18.89
N LYS A 129 -7.71 6.49 19.62
CA LYS A 129 -6.50 5.76 19.21
C LYS A 129 -6.76 4.91 17.98
N LEU A 130 -5.70 4.54 17.26
CA LEU A 130 -5.81 3.69 16.07
C LEU A 130 -5.01 2.39 16.25
N ILE A 131 -5.64 1.26 15.99
CA ILE A 131 -4.99 -0.04 15.94
C ILE A 131 -5.00 -0.52 14.49
N ILE A 132 -3.83 -0.88 13.97
CA ILE A 132 -3.63 -1.39 12.61
C ILE A 132 -3.31 -2.87 12.73
N LEU A 133 -4.12 -3.70 12.08
CA LEU A 133 -3.95 -5.15 12.02
C LEU A 133 -3.64 -5.54 10.58
N ASP A 134 -2.37 -5.85 10.29
CA ASP A 134 -1.96 -6.30 8.96
C ASP A 134 -2.12 -7.82 8.80
N GLU A 135 -2.30 -8.29 7.58
CA GLU A 135 -2.47 -9.72 7.22
C GLU A 135 -3.59 -10.44 7.99
N ALA A 136 -4.69 -9.75 8.29
CA ALA A 136 -5.80 -10.31 9.05
C ALA A 136 -6.49 -11.52 8.38
N ASP A 137 -6.30 -11.71 7.08
CA ASP A 137 -6.78 -12.88 6.34
C ASP A 137 -5.98 -14.17 6.62
N MET A 138 -4.84 -14.07 7.33
CA MET A 138 -4.08 -15.21 7.82
C MET A 138 -4.55 -15.68 9.21
N MET A 139 -5.44 -14.91 9.88
CA MET A 139 -5.98 -15.30 11.18
C MET A 139 -6.95 -16.48 11.08
N THR A 140 -6.91 -17.37 12.07
CA THR A 140 -7.91 -18.42 12.23
C THR A 140 -9.30 -17.84 12.51
N GLN A 141 -10.37 -18.60 12.20
CA GLN A 141 -11.74 -18.15 12.46
C GLN A 141 -12.01 -17.87 13.95
N ALA A 142 -11.43 -18.67 14.84
CA ALA A 142 -11.52 -18.45 16.29
C ALA A 142 -10.86 -17.12 16.69
N ALA A 143 -9.70 -16.81 16.11
CA ALA A 143 -9.00 -15.56 16.35
C ALA A 143 -9.80 -14.34 15.86
N GLN A 144 -10.41 -14.44 14.67
CA GLN A 144 -11.30 -13.40 14.16
C GLN A 144 -12.57 -13.22 15.02
N ALA A 145 -13.14 -14.31 15.55
CA ALA A 145 -14.28 -14.23 16.46
C ALA A 145 -13.94 -13.51 17.77
N ALA A 146 -12.73 -13.74 18.31
CA ALA A 146 -12.24 -13.00 19.46
C ALA A 146 -12.00 -11.53 19.13
N LEU A 147 -11.34 -11.23 17.99
CA LEU A 147 -11.10 -9.87 17.53
C LEU A 147 -12.41 -9.07 17.38
N ARG A 148 -13.47 -9.68 16.85
CA ARG A 148 -14.79 -9.05 16.75
C ARG A 148 -15.28 -8.53 18.11
N ARG A 149 -15.16 -9.33 19.18
CA ARG A 149 -15.58 -8.92 20.54
C ARG A 149 -14.78 -7.71 21.03
N ILE A 150 -13.48 -7.68 20.73
CA ILE A 150 -12.58 -6.58 21.09
C ILE A 150 -12.97 -5.30 20.34
N ILE A 151 -13.28 -5.40 19.04
CA ILE A 151 -13.75 -4.26 18.23
C ILE A 151 -15.03 -3.66 18.83
N GLU A 152 -15.99 -4.50 19.22
CA GLU A 152 -17.24 -4.05 19.85
C GLU A 152 -17.00 -3.39 21.21
N GLN A 153 -16.15 -3.99 22.05
CA GLN A 153 -15.85 -3.51 23.40
C GLN A 153 -15.19 -2.13 23.40
N TYR A 154 -14.24 -1.89 22.48
CA TYR A 154 -13.41 -0.68 22.49
C TYR A 154 -13.80 0.38 21.45
N THR A 155 -14.93 0.22 20.75
CA THR A 155 -15.38 1.15 19.69
C THR A 155 -15.52 2.61 20.15
N LYS A 156 -15.70 2.88 21.44
CA LYS A 156 -15.82 4.26 21.96
C LYS A 156 -14.47 5.00 21.98
N ASN A 157 -13.38 4.28 22.24
CA ASN A 157 -12.06 4.88 22.51
C ASN A 157 -11.03 4.58 21.41
N VAL A 158 -11.24 3.51 20.65
CA VAL A 158 -10.28 2.97 19.68
C VAL A 158 -10.95 2.75 18.32
N ARG A 159 -10.25 3.11 17.26
CA ARG A 159 -10.55 2.75 15.87
C ARG A 159 -9.61 1.65 15.42
N PHE A 160 -10.15 0.78 14.59
CA PHE A 160 -9.42 -0.36 14.03
C PHE A 160 -9.30 -0.15 12.54
N CYS A 161 -8.12 -0.38 11.98
CA CYS A 161 -7.90 -0.54 10.56
C CYS A 161 -7.39 -1.95 10.31
N ILE A 162 -8.24 -2.77 9.71
CA ILE A 162 -7.93 -4.16 9.37
C ILE A 162 -7.44 -4.18 7.92
N ILE A 163 -6.27 -4.74 7.68
CA ILE A 163 -5.68 -4.87 6.35
C ILE A 163 -5.64 -6.35 6.00
N CYS A 164 -6.07 -6.69 4.79
CA CYS A 164 -5.99 -8.04 4.27
C CYS A 164 -5.78 -8.06 2.76
N ASN A 165 -5.38 -9.20 2.20
CA ASN A 165 -5.36 -9.36 0.75
C ASN A 165 -6.72 -9.85 0.23
N TYR A 166 -7.35 -10.75 0.96
CA TYR A 166 -8.59 -11.42 0.55
C TYR A 166 -9.74 -11.15 1.52
N VAL A 167 -10.70 -10.29 1.12
CA VAL A 167 -11.85 -9.93 1.97
C VAL A 167 -12.75 -11.14 2.30
N ASN A 168 -12.84 -12.13 1.41
CA ASN A 168 -13.61 -13.35 1.63
C ASN A 168 -13.04 -14.27 2.73
N LYS A 169 -11.77 -14.08 3.12
CA LYS A 169 -11.17 -14.76 4.28
C LYS A 169 -11.48 -14.06 5.61
N ILE A 170 -12.08 -12.86 5.57
CA ILE A 170 -12.52 -12.13 6.76
C ILE A 170 -13.98 -12.47 7.05
N THR A 171 -14.29 -12.84 8.29
CA THR A 171 -15.64 -13.20 8.69
C THR A 171 -16.65 -12.07 8.41
N PRO A 172 -17.89 -12.39 7.97
CA PRO A 172 -18.93 -11.37 7.75
C PRO A 172 -19.21 -10.49 8.97
N ALA A 173 -18.99 -11.02 10.18
CA ALA A 173 -19.18 -10.28 11.43
C ALA A 173 -18.16 -9.15 11.61
N ILE A 174 -16.90 -9.32 11.19
CA ILE A 174 -15.93 -8.23 11.17
C ILE A 174 -16.27 -7.26 10.04
N GLN A 175 -16.59 -7.78 8.84
CA GLN A 175 -16.90 -6.94 7.68
C GLN A 175 -18.06 -5.97 7.94
N SER A 176 -19.11 -6.39 8.64
CA SER A 176 -20.28 -5.55 8.92
C SER A 176 -20.02 -4.40 9.89
N ARG A 177 -18.91 -4.44 10.63
CA ARG A 177 -18.51 -3.41 11.60
C ARG A 177 -17.51 -2.41 11.03
N CYS A 178 -17.03 -2.64 9.81
CA CYS A 178 -15.99 -1.84 9.18
C CYS A 178 -16.48 -1.22 7.87
N THR A 179 -16.10 0.03 7.62
CA THR A 179 -16.20 0.63 6.29
C THR A 179 -15.10 0.02 5.41
N ARG A 180 -15.52 -0.56 4.28
CA ARG A 180 -14.64 -1.35 3.42
C ARG A 180 -14.10 -0.49 2.28
N PHE A 181 -12.80 -0.58 2.05
CA PHE A 181 -12.09 0.11 0.97
C PHE A 181 -11.30 -0.91 0.15
N ARG A 182 -11.62 -0.97 -1.14
CA ARG A 182 -10.97 -1.87 -2.09
C ARG A 182 -9.79 -1.17 -2.75
N PHE A 183 -8.59 -1.68 -2.51
CA PHE A 183 -7.38 -1.28 -3.19
C PHE A 183 -7.21 -2.17 -4.43
N SER A 184 -7.43 -1.60 -5.60
CA SER A 184 -7.17 -2.27 -6.88
C SER A 184 -5.68 -2.19 -7.24
N PRO A 185 -5.16 -3.04 -8.16
CA PRO A 185 -3.83 -2.82 -8.73
C PRO A 185 -3.66 -1.38 -9.21
N LEU A 186 -2.47 -0.83 -8.99
CA LEU A 186 -2.17 0.55 -9.36
C LEU A 186 -2.20 0.70 -10.89
N PRO A 187 -2.80 1.77 -11.43
CA PRO A 187 -2.70 2.08 -12.85
C PRO A 187 -1.23 2.24 -13.26
N ILE A 188 -0.87 1.71 -14.44
CA ILE A 188 0.53 1.73 -14.93
C ILE A 188 1.11 3.14 -14.93
N ALA A 189 0.32 4.14 -15.35
CA ALA A 189 0.75 5.54 -15.37
C ALA A 189 1.11 6.09 -13.97
N GLU A 190 0.44 5.64 -12.92
CA GLU A 190 0.75 6.09 -11.55
C GLU A 190 2.00 5.38 -10.99
N VAL A 191 2.21 4.11 -11.34
CA VAL A 191 3.45 3.39 -11.03
C VAL A 191 4.63 4.04 -11.76
N GLU A 192 4.46 4.39 -13.03
CA GLU A 192 5.48 5.04 -13.85
C GLU A 192 5.92 6.38 -13.26
N LYS A 193 4.99 7.26 -12.90
CA LYS A 193 5.32 8.54 -12.24
C LYS A 193 6.18 8.35 -11.01
N ARG A 194 5.82 7.38 -10.15
CA ARG A 194 6.57 7.12 -8.92
C ARG A 194 7.95 6.51 -9.22
N LEU A 195 8.04 5.63 -10.21
CA LEU A 195 9.31 5.06 -10.66
C LEU A 195 10.26 6.15 -11.17
N ILE A 196 9.77 7.10 -11.97
CA ILE A 196 10.59 8.21 -12.49
C ILE A 196 11.20 9.02 -11.33
N THR A 197 10.42 9.35 -10.31
CA THR A 197 10.93 10.05 -9.12
C THR A 197 12.07 9.28 -8.44
N VAL A 198 11.96 7.96 -8.34
CA VAL A 198 13.00 7.11 -7.73
C VAL A 198 14.23 6.98 -8.64
N VAL A 199 14.02 6.84 -9.94
CA VAL A 199 15.10 6.77 -10.94
C VAL A 199 15.92 8.05 -10.94
N GLU A 200 15.28 9.21 -10.88
CA GLU A 200 15.95 10.51 -10.80
C GLU A 200 16.70 10.70 -9.48
N ALA A 201 16.08 10.33 -8.35
CA ALA A 201 16.67 10.49 -7.03
C ALA A 201 17.88 9.59 -6.80
N GLU A 202 17.84 8.33 -7.27
CA GLU A 202 18.92 7.35 -7.14
C GLU A 202 19.88 7.35 -8.35
N LYS A 203 19.62 8.19 -9.36
CA LYS A 203 20.39 8.27 -10.62
C LYS A 203 20.55 6.92 -11.32
N VAL A 204 19.47 6.15 -11.40
CA VAL A 204 19.45 4.84 -12.05
C VAL A 204 19.54 5.01 -13.57
N ASN A 205 20.47 4.29 -14.21
CA ASN A 205 20.56 4.24 -15.66
C ASN A 205 19.56 3.23 -16.23
N LEU A 206 18.28 3.64 -16.29
CA LEU A 206 17.17 2.83 -16.76
C LEU A 206 16.83 3.19 -18.21
N THR A 207 16.85 2.20 -19.11
CA THR A 207 16.42 2.40 -20.50
C THR A 207 14.89 2.31 -20.65
N GLU A 208 14.35 2.86 -21.73
CA GLU A 208 12.90 2.90 -21.97
C GLU A 208 12.28 1.49 -22.10
N ASP A 209 12.98 0.56 -22.74
CA ASP A 209 12.60 -0.87 -22.81
C ASP A 209 12.63 -1.52 -21.42
N GLY A 210 13.66 -1.25 -20.60
CA GLY A 210 13.75 -1.71 -19.21
C GLY A 210 12.61 -1.18 -18.36
N LYS A 211 12.25 0.10 -18.49
CA LYS A 211 11.11 0.72 -17.81
C LYS A 211 9.79 0.03 -18.20
N ASN A 212 9.55 -0.17 -19.49
CA ASN A 212 8.34 -0.84 -19.99
C ASN A 212 8.25 -2.30 -19.51
N ALA A 213 9.37 -3.04 -19.53
CA ALA A 213 9.46 -4.38 -18.98
C ALA A 213 9.14 -4.41 -17.48
N LEU A 214 9.71 -3.48 -16.71
CA LEU A 214 9.47 -3.34 -15.28
C LEU A 214 8.00 -3.05 -14.98
N LEU A 215 7.40 -2.09 -15.68
CA LEU A 215 5.98 -1.74 -15.55
C LEU A 215 5.08 -2.95 -15.85
N LYS A 216 5.37 -3.67 -16.94
CA LYS A 216 4.63 -4.88 -17.33
C LYS A 216 4.72 -5.99 -16.28
N LEU A 217 5.92 -6.22 -15.73
CA LEU A 217 6.16 -7.26 -14.73
C LEU A 217 5.66 -6.87 -13.33
N SER A 218 5.57 -5.58 -13.03
CA SER A 218 5.02 -5.08 -11.76
C SER A 218 3.55 -5.41 -11.58
N LYS A 219 2.78 -5.47 -12.69
CA LYS A 219 1.31 -5.71 -12.68
C LYS A 219 0.55 -4.83 -11.68
N GLY A 220 1.00 -3.59 -11.49
CA GLY A 220 0.40 -2.64 -10.55
C GLY A 220 0.79 -2.83 -9.08
N ASP A 221 1.83 -3.62 -8.79
CA ASP A 221 2.44 -3.77 -7.46
C ASP A 221 3.68 -2.85 -7.37
N MET A 222 3.58 -1.77 -6.58
CA MET A 222 4.68 -0.81 -6.41
C MET A 222 5.86 -1.41 -5.64
N ARG A 223 5.58 -2.27 -4.66
CA ARG A 223 6.63 -2.89 -3.85
C ARG A 223 7.51 -3.77 -4.72
N ARG A 224 6.88 -4.57 -5.58
CA ARG A 224 7.57 -5.40 -6.59
C ARG A 224 8.39 -4.52 -7.54
N ALA A 225 7.81 -3.44 -8.06
CA ALA A 225 8.50 -2.55 -8.98
C ALA A 225 9.79 -1.96 -8.37
N LEU A 226 9.71 -1.45 -7.13
CA LEU A 226 10.86 -0.88 -6.45
C LEU A 226 11.93 -1.91 -6.09
N ASN A 227 11.52 -3.10 -5.61
CA ASN A 227 12.47 -4.16 -5.27
C ASN A 227 13.26 -4.64 -6.50
N VAL A 228 12.58 -4.80 -7.64
CA VAL A 228 13.24 -5.21 -8.88
C VAL A 228 14.18 -4.11 -9.37
N LEU A 229 13.75 -2.85 -9.37
CA LEU A 229 14.60 -1.74 -9.78
C LEU A 229 15.83 -1.60 -8.89
N GLN A 230 15.67 -1.72 -7.57
CA GLN A 230 16.78 -1.68 -6.61
C GLN A 230 17.78 -2.81 -6.85
N ALA A 231 17.28 -4.03 -7.07
CA ALA A 231 18.13 -5.19 -7.33
C ALA A 231 18.89 -5.05 -8.66
N CYS A 232 18.23 -4.57 -9.72
CA CYS A 232 18.89 -4.32 -11.00
C CYS A 232 19.95 -3.22 -10.90
N HIS A 233 19.65 -2.12 -10.20
CA HIS A 233 20.60 -1.03 -9.99
C HIS A 233 21.84 -1.48 -9.21
N ALA A 234 21.67 -2.37 -8.23
CA ALA A 234 22.78 -2.93 -7.47
C ALA A 234 23.63 -3.94 -8.26
N ALA A 235 23.04 -4.61 -9.26
CA ALA A 235 23.69 -5.68 -10.02
C ALA A 235 24.28 -5.24 -11.36
N TYR A 236 23.74 -4.18 -11.98
CA TYR A 236 24.08 -3.78 -13.34
C TYR A 236 24.24 -2.25 -13.47
N ASP A 237 25.23 -1.81 -14.25
CA ASP A 237 25.46 -0.39 -14.55
C ASP A 237 24.34 0.23 -15.41
N VAL A 238 23.70 -0.58 -16.26
CA VAL A 238 22.60 -0.18 -17.14
C VAL A 238 21.48 -1.21 -16.98
N THR A 239 20.27 -0.73 -16.68
CA THR A 239 19.09 -1.59 -16.51
C THR A 239 18.27 -1.58 -17.80
N ARG A 240 18.38 -2.66 -18.60
CA ARG A 240 17.58 -2.88 -19.82
C ARG A 240 16.52 -3.95 -19.60
N GLU A 241 15.75 -4.25 -20.65
CA GLU A 241 14.73 -5.30 -20.60
C GLU A 241 15.31 -6.65 -20.12
N THR A 242 16.46 -7.06 -20.65
CA THR A 242 17.09 -8.35 -20.31
C THR A 242 17.45 -8.45 -18.84
N GLU A 243 18.05 -7.42 -18.25
CA GLU A 243 18.44 -7.40 -16.83
C GLU A 243 17.21 -7.50 -15.91
N ILE A 244 16.10 -6.85 -16.29
CA ILE A 244 14.84 -6.91 -15.56
C ILE A 244 14.23 -8.33 -15.60
N TYR A 245 14.18 -8.96 -16.77
CA TYR A 245 13.68 -10.33 -16.90
C TYR A 245 14.55 -11.34 -16.15
N ASN A 246 15.88 -11.18 -16.22
CA ASN A 246 16.84 -12.00 -15.49
C ASN A 246 16.68 -11.85 -13.97
N CYS A 247 16.58 -10.61 -13.47
CA CYS A 247 16.42 -10.35 -12.04
C CYS A 247 15.10 -10.91 -11.49
N THR A 248 14.04 -10.89 -12.28
CA THR A 248 12.73 -11.41 -11.86
C THR A 248 12.56 -12.91 -12.08
N GLY A 249 13.52 -13.57 -12.74
CA GLY A 249 13.44 -14.97 -13.12
C GLY A 249 12.29 -15.30 -14.08
N ASN A 250 11.76 -14.31 -14.79
CA ASN A 250 10.71 -14.53 -15.79
C ASN A 250 11.35 -14.81 -17.16
N PRO A 251 10.80 -15.75 -17.95
CA PRO A 251 11.30 -16.00 -19.29
C PRO A 251 11.08 -14.76 -20.18
N HIS A 252 12.03 -14.53 -21.09
CA HIS A 252 11.93 -13.42 -22.03
C HIS A 252 10.73 -13.64 -22.97
N PRO A 253 9.98 -12.60 -23.36
CA PRO A 253 8.82 -12.75 -24.25
C PRO A 253 9.16 -13.47 -25.57
N SER A 254 10.34 -13.20 -26.14
CA SER A 254 10.81 -13.88 -27.34
C SER A 254 10.98 -15.39 -27.18
N ASP A 255 11.33 -15.85 -25.99
CA ASP A 255 11.53 -17.28 -25.73
C ASP A 255 10.18 -17.99 -25.60
N ILE A 256 9.21 -17.33 -24.96
CA ILE A 256 7.82 -17.82 -24.92
C ILE A 256 7.26 -17.90 -26.34
N GLU A 257 7.45 -16.87 -27.16
CA GLU A 257 6.99 -16.86 -28.56
C GLU A 257 7.61 -18.00 -29.38
N LYS A 258 8.92 -18.24 -29.26
CA LYS A 258 9.59 -19.38 -29.91
C LYS A 258 9.03 -20.72 -29.46
N ILE A 259 8.81 -20.91 -28.16
CA ILE A 259 8.22 -22.15 -27.61
C ILE A 259 6.82 -22.37 -28.18
N VAL A 260 5.97 -21.33 -28.18
CA VAL A 260 4.61 -21.41 -28.72
C VAL A 260 4.64 -21.69 -30.23
N GLN A 261 5.50 -21.01 -30.98
CA GLN A 261 5.67 -21.28 -32.41
C GLN A 261 6.10 -22.72 -32.67
N TYR A 262 7.07 -23.25 -31.93
CA TYR A 262 7.48 -24.64 -32.04
C TYR A 262 6.34 -25.61 -31.71
N MET A 263 5.56 -25.35 -30.66
CA MET A 263 4.39 -26.16 -30.32
C MET A 263 3.31 -26.16 -31.42
N LEU A 264 3.09 -25.03 -32.09
CA LEU A 264 2.11 -24.91 -33.16
C LEU A 264 2.61 -25.47 -34.50
N SER A 265 3.92 -25.38 -34.77
CA SER A 265 4.52 -25.93 -35.99
C SER A 265 4.74 -27.44 -35.93
N PHE A 266 4.90 -28.01 -34.72
CA PHE A 266 4.96 -29.45 -34.54
C PHE A 266 3.55 -30.04 -34.70
N ARG A 267 3.20 -30.41 -35.93
CA ARG A 267 2.26 -31.52 -36.13
C ARG A 267 2.90 -32.73 -35.46
N ILE A 268 2.42 -33.12 -34.29
CA ILE A 268 2.66 -34.46 -33.76
C ILE A 268 2.24 -35.41 -34.88
N HIS A 269 3.20 -35.98 -35.59
CA HIS A 269 2.94 -37.03 -36.55
C HIS A 269 2.19 -38.12 -35.78
N ARG A 270 0.87 -38.19 -35.98
CA ARG A 270 0.09 -39.35 -35.58
C ARG A 270 0.75 -40.51 -36.32
N GLY A 271 1.50 -41.31 -35.58
CA GLY A 271 1.92 -42.63 -36.04
C GLY A 271 0.67 -43.45 -36.31
N VAL A 272 0.20 -43.40 -37.54
CA VAL A 272 -0.49 -44.53 -38.16
C VAL A 272 0.55 -45.11 -39.11
N PRO A 273 1.16 -46.26 -38.80
CA PRO A 273 1.82 -47.03 -39.83
C PRO A 273 0.70 -47.65 -40.68
N ASN A 274 0.35 -46.98 -41.78
CA ASN A 274 -0.10 -47.71 -42.96
C ASN A 274 1.19 -48.14 -43.65
N ASP A 275 1.51 -49.43 -43.56
CA ASP A 275 2.14 -50.26 -44.59
C ASP A 275 2.70 -51.52 -43.94
N LEU A 276 1.85 -52.56 -43.85
CA LEU A 276 2.09 -53.97 -44.21
C LEU A 276 0.86 -54.83 -43.85
#